data_AF-A0A7V8V3E5-F1
#
_entry.id   AF-A0A7V8V3E5-F1
#
_cell.length_a   1.000
_cell.length_b   1.000
_cell.length_c   1.000
_cell.angle_alpha   90.00
_cell.angle_beta   90.00
_cell.angle_gamma   90.00
#
_symmetry.space_group_name_H-M   'P 1'
#
loop_
_entity.id
_entity.type
_entity.pdbx_description
1 polymer ?
#
loop_
_entity_poly.entity_id
_entity_poly.type
_entity_poly.pdbx_seq_one_letter_code
_entity_poly.pdbx_strand_id
1 'polypeptide(L)'
;MNSKRPLKIDDIKKPELTEGAHPFAEEKPQGKESNAQAPVDYRGAYETAGRSAGVLLLIMAITAFVASAFPLSRYYWPDTGWLLGVFGWLVSWIIALPTLVFASNDLKSIQLGRFTDQGKWMVTLAFWLSLLTVVNSIATVVMVSVFSAG
;
A
#
# COMPACT_ATOMS: atom_id res chain seq x y z
N MET A 1 -25.26 -44.19 56.31
CA MET A 1 -24.19 -45.00 56.93
C MET A 1 -22.87 -44.63 56.23
N ASN A 2 -22.01 -43.83 56.87
CA ASN A 2 -20.72 -43.41 56.30
C ASN A 2 -19.66 -44.48 56.60
N SER A 3 -19.26 -45.21 55.55
CA SER A 3 -18.17 -46.19 55.59
C SER A 3 -16.81 -45.47 55.64
N LYS A 4 -16.08 -45.59 56.76
CA LYS A 4 -14.68 -45.11 56.91
C LYS A 4 -13.68 -46.10 56.29
N ARG A 5 -13.78 -46.36 54.99
CA ARG A 5 -12.77 -47.15 54.27
C ARG A 5 -11.83 -46.20 53.51
N PRO A 6 -10.50 -46.41 53.55
CA PRO A 6 -9.57 -45.64 52.73
C PRO A 6 -9.87 -45.86 51.24
N LEU A 7 -9.95 -44.74 50.49
CA LEU A 7 -10.21 -44.71 49.05
C LEU A 7 -9.17 -45.57 48.32
N LYS A 8 -9.62 -46.62 47.64
CA LYS A 8 -8.75 -47.44 46.78
C LYS A 8 -8.65 -46.78 45.41
N ILE A 9 -7.49 -46.92 44.77
CA ILE A 9 -7.22 -46.41 43.41
C ILE A 9 -8.22 -46.97 42.38
N ASP A 10 -8.80 -48.14 42.66
CA ASP A 10 -9.84 -48.76 41.82
C ASP A 10 -11.19 -48.03 41.85
N ASP A 11 -11.46 -47.18 42.85
CA ASP A 11 -12.66 -46.35 42.93
C ASP A 11 -12.53 -45.05 42.11
N ILE A 12 -11.31 -44.74 41.62
CA ILE A 12 -11.06 -43.64 40.68
C ILE A 12 -11.34 -44.17 39.28
N LYS A 13 -12.63 -44.39 38.97
CA LYS A 13 -13.06 -44.55 37.58
C LYS A 13 -12.70 -43.26 36.84
N LYS A 14 -11.73 -43.34 35.92
CA LYS A 14 -11.54 -42.31 34.88
C LYS A 14 -12.91 -42.08 34.22
N PRO A 15 -13.46 -40.86 34.24
CA PRO A 15 -14.63 -40.58 33.43
C PRO A 15 -14.24 -40.85 31.97
N GLU A 16 -15.01 -41.73 31.33
CA GLU A 16 -14.91 -41.96 29.89
C GLU A 16 -15.04 -40.60 29.20
N LEU A 17 -14.02 -40.24 28.42
CA LEU A 17 -14.00 -39.08 27.54
C LEU A 17 -15.09 -39.25 26.47
N THR A 18 -16.34 -39.14 26.89
CA THR A 18 -17.50 -39.06 26.03
C THR A 18 -17.61 -37.60 25.59
N GLU A 19 -17.51 -37.45 24.27
CA GLU A 19 -17.75 -36.28 23.45
C GLU A 19 -18.73 -35.28 24.10
N GLY A 20 -18.23 -34.16 24.61
CA GLY A 20 -19.10 -33.11 25.11
C GLY A 20 -18.40 -32.10 26.02
N ALA A 21 -17.89 -31.04 25.40
CA ALA A 21 -17.48 -29.78 26.03
C ALA A 21 -16.24 -29.84 26.96
N HIS A 22 -15.05 -29.84 26.34
CA HIS A 22 -13.89 -29.23 26.98
C HIS A 22 -14.13 -27.71 27.08
N PRO A 23 -14.11 -27.09 28.28
CA PRO A 23 -14.19 -25.62 28.42
C PRO A 23 -12.91 -24.89 27.96
N PHE A 24 -11.91 -25.64 27.49
CA PHE A 24 -10.69 -25.17 26.85
C PHE A 24 -10.52 -25.73 25.44
N ALA A 25 -11.60 -26.23 24.81
CA ALA A 25 -11.56 -26.47 23.37
C ALA A 25 -11.35 -25.10 22.71
N GLU A 26 -10.13 -24.87 22.23
CA GLU A 26 -9.80 -23.75 21.38
C GLU A 26 -10.87 -23.66 20.29
N GLU A 27 -11.57 -22.53 20.22
CA GLU A 27 -12.42 -22.22 19.08
C GLU A 27 -11.57 -22.46 17.84
N LYS A 28 -11.98 -23.43 17.01
CA LYS A 28 -11.40 -23.60 15.68
C LYS A 28 -11.42 -22.21 15.04
N PRO A 29 -10.27 -21.62 14.66
CA PRO A 29 -10.27 -20.30 14.09
C PRO A 29 -11.17 -20.35 12.86
N GLN A 30 -12.29 -19.63 12.92
CA GLN A 30 -13.18 -19.41 11.78
C GLN A 30 -12.50 -18.39 10.84
N GLY A 31 -11.27 -18.68 10.46
CA GLY A 31 -10.54 -18.00 9.41
C GLY A 31 -10.66 -18.83 8.14
N LYS A 32 -10.95 -18.15 7.02
CA LYS A 32 -10.69 -18.72 5.69
C LYS A 32 -9.30 -19.35 5.71
N GLU A 33 -9.21 -20.56 5.16
CA GLU A 33 -7.96 -21.30 4.98
C GLU A 33 -6.78 -20.37 4.76
N SER A 34 -5.78 -20.48 5.65
CA SER A 34 -4.50 -19.79 5.56
C SER A 34 -3.93 -20.02 4.16
N ASN A 35 -4.09 -19.03 3.29
CA ASN A 35 -3.48 -19.04 1.97
C ASN A 35 -1.96 -19.02 2.17
N ALA A 36 -1.27 -20.10 1.82
CA ALA A 36 0.19 -20.20 1.97
C ALA A 36 0.97 -19.18 1.12
N GLN A 37 0.30 -18.54 0.15
CA GLN A 37 0.82 -17.41 -0.63
C GLN A 37 0.39 -16.03 -0.07
N ALA A 38 -0.39 -15.97 1.01
CA ALA A 38 -0.66 -14.69 1.65
C ALA A 38 0.64 -14.13 2.24
N PRO A 39 0.98 -12.87 1.98
CA PRO A 39 2.14 -12.25 2.62
C PRO A 39 1.98 -12.40 4.14
N VAL A 40 3.02 -12.90 4.80
CA VAL A 40 3.06 -13.05 6.25
C VAL A 40 2.64 -11.71 6.84
N ASP A 41 1.50 -11.69 7.54
CA ASP A 41 0.99 -10.50 8.19
C ASP A 41 1.99 -10.16 9.30
N TYR A 42 2.92 -9.24 9.04
CA TYR A 42 4.00 -8.88 9.96
C TYR A 42 3.50 -8.08 11.17
N ARG A 43 2.18 -8.02 11.36
CA ARG A 43 1.52 -7.36 12.48
C ARG A 43 1.31 -8.34 13.63
N GLY A 44 1.66 -7.89 14.83
CA GLY A 44 1.07 -8.46 16.03
C GLY A 44 -0.43 -8.15 16.06
N ALA A 45 -1.24 -9.06 16.61
CA ALA A 45 -2.72 -8.97 16.68
C ALA A 45 -3.29 -7.68 17.33
N TYR A 46 -2.43 -6.81 17.87
CA TYR A 46 -2.78 -5.60 18.61
C TYR A 46 -2.43 -4.29 17.89
N GLU A 47 -1.82 -4.32 16.69
CA GLU A 47 -1.46 -3.10 15.97
C GLU A 47 -2.58 -2.63 15.04
N THR A 48 -3.13 -1.44 15.31
CA THR A 48 -4.16 -0.83 14.46
C THR A 48 -3.61 -0.49 13.08
N ALA A 49 -4.41 -0.72 12.03
CA ALA A 49 -4.09 -0.32 10.67
C ALA A 49 -3.85 1.18 10.53
N GLY A 50 -2.66 1.55 10.03
CA GLY A 50 -2.39 2.93 9.64
C GLY A 50 -3.28 3.33 8.46
N ARG A 51 -3.70 4.60 8.45
CA ARG A 51 -4.50 5.15 7.35
C ARG A 51 -3.60 5.32 6.11
N SER A 52 -4.07 4.88 4.94
CA SER A 52 -3.34 5.06 3.69
C SER A 52 -3.20 6.55 3.30
N ALA A 53 -2.03 6.94 2.80
CA ALA A 53 -1.76 8.28 2.26
C ALA A 53 -2.19 8.45 0.79
N GLY A 54 -2.97 7.51 0.24
CA GLY A 54 -3.28 7.43 -1.19
C GLY A 54 -3.88 8.69 -1.81
N VAL A 55 -4.73 9.42 -1.11
CA VAL A 55 -5.32 10.69 -1.61
C VAL A 55 -4.24 11.75 -1.84
N LEU A 56 -3.32 11.90 -0.89
CA LEU A 56 -2.23 12.88 -0.98
C LEU A 56 -1.31 12.54 -2.16
N LEU A 57 -0.90 11.27 -2.26
CA LEU A 57 -0.05 10.79 -3.34
C LEU A 57 -0.70 10.97 -4.71
N LEU A 58 -2.01 10.74 -4.81
CA LEU A 58 -2.76 10.94 -6.05
C LEU A 58 -2.79 12.42 -6.47
N ILE A 59 -3.05 13.34 -5.54
CA ILE A 59 -3.05 14.79 -5.81
C ILE A 59 -1.66 15.24 -6.25
N MET A 60 -0.61 14.78 -5.57
CA MET A 60 0.77 15.08 -5.95
C MET A 60 1.09 14.56 -7.35
N ALA A 61 0.70 13.32 -7.66
CA ALA A 61 0.93 12.72 -8.99
C ALA A 61 0.21 13.49 -10.11
N ILE A 62 -1.04 13.90 -9.89
CA ILE A 62 -1.80 14.71 -10.86
C ILE A 62 -1.12 16.08 -11.06
N THR A 63 -0.71 16.72 -9.97
CA THR A 63 -0.04 18.03 -10.03
C THR A 63 1.27 17.93 -10.82
N ALA A 64 2.06 16.89 -10.56
CA ALA A 64 3.30 16.64 -11.29
C ALA A 64 3.04 16.35 -12.78
N PHE A 65 2.01 15.57 -13.08
CA PHE A 65 1.64 15.22 -14.45
C PHE A 65 1.26 16.47 -15.25
N VAL A 66 0.41 17.33 -14.69
CA VAL A 66 0.04 18.61 -15.32
C VAL A 66 1.27 19.50 -15.48
N ALA A 67 2.13 19.59 -14.45
CA ALA A 67 3.39 20.33 -14.49
C ALA A 67 4.30 19.87 -15.66
N SER A 68 4.31 18.56 -15.96
CA SER A 68 5.14 18.01 -17.06
C SER A 68 4.68 18.41 -18.46
N ALA A 69 3.45 18.90 -18.63
CA ALA A 69 2.92 19.35 -19.93
C ALA A 69 3.24 20.83 -20.23
N PHE A 70 3.66 21.62 -19.24
CA PHE A 70 3.98 23.04 -19.43
C PHE A 70 5.08 23.34 -20.45
N PRO A 71 6.08 22.49 -20.73
CA PRO A 71 7.00 22.68 -21.85
C PRO A 71 6.30 22.87 -23.21
N LEU A 72 5.07 22.35 -23.39
CA LEU A 72 4.28 22.54 -24.61
C LEU A 72 3.71 23.96 -24.74
N SER A 73 3.62 24.73 -23.64
CA SER A 73 3.13 26.10 -23.67
C SER A 73 3.94 27.02 -24.59
N ARG A 74 5.20 26.66 -24.88
CA ARG A 74 6.08 27.36 -25.84
C ARG A 74 5.46 27.52 -27.24
N TYR A 75 4.61 26.57 -27.66
CA TYR A 75 3.96 26.61 -28.97
C TYR A 75 2.78 27.58 -29.03
N TYR A 76 2.22 27.94 -27.88
CA TYR A 76 1.06 28.83 -27.77
C TYR A 76 1.49 30.24 -27.35
N TRP A 77 2.50 30.36 -26.49
CA TRP A 77 3.07 31.62 -26.01
C TRP A 77 4.60 31.59 -26.11
N PRO A 78 5.19 32.11 -27.20
CA PRO A 78 6.63 32.03 -27.45
C PRO A 78 7.48 32.77 -26.39
N ASP A 79 7.07 33.97 -26.00
CA ASP A 79 7.86 34.85 -25.13
C ASP A 79 7.92 34.38 -23.68
N THR A 80 6.80 33.87 -23.16
CA THR A 80 6.67 33.41 -21.75
C THR A 80 6.73 31.89 -21.61
N GLY A 81 6.44 31.14 -22.66
CA GLY A 81 6.35 29.68 -22.63
C GLY A 81 7.68 28.98 -22.44
N TRP A 82 8.82 29.63 -22.73
CA TRP A 82 10.13 29.08 -22.40
C TRP A 82 10.36 29.00 -20.88
N LEU A 83 10.16 30.13 -20.19
CA LEU A 83 10.30 30.21 -18.72
C LEU A 83 9.27 29.32 -18.02
N LEU A 84 8.02 29.37 -18.49
CA LEU A 84 6.93 28.54 -17.96
C LEU A 84 7.20 27.05 -18.18
N GLY A 85 7.77 26.70 -19.34
CA GLY A 85 8.16 25.34 -19.69
C GLY A 85 9.26 24.78 -18.80
N VAL A 86 10.36 25.51 -18.62
CA VAL A 86 11.47 25.10 -17.73
C VAL A 86 10.99 25.01 -16.28
N PHE A 87 10.19 25.98 -15.82
CA PHE A 87 9.62 25.96 -14.47
C PHE A 87 8.72 24.74 -14.24
N GLY A 88 7.74 24.52 -15.12
CA GLY A 88 6.83 23.38 -15.00
C GLY A 88 7.55 22.03 -15.10
N TRP A 89 8.57 21.95 -15.97
CA TRP A 89 9.45 20.78 -16.05
C TRP A 89 10.15 20.51 -14.72
N LEU A 90 10.83 21.48 -14.12
CA LEU A 90 11.51 21.31 -12.83
C LEU A 90 10.53 20.92 -11.70
N VAL A 91 9.38 21.60 -11.63
CA VAL A 91 8.33 21.29 -10.64
C VAL A 91 7.82 19.87 -10.80
N SER A 92 7.66 19.37 -12.04
CA SER A 92 7.23 17.99 -12.30
C SER A 92 8.21 16.98 -11.70
N TRP A 93 9.52 17.20 -11.80
CA TRP A 93 10.54 16.30 -11.24
C TRP A 93 10.57 16.32 -9.72
N ILE A 94 10.50 17.51 -9.12
CA ILE A 94 10.50 17.69 -7.66
C ILE A 94 9.32 16.97 -7.01
N ILE A 95 8.17 16.90 -7.69
CA ILE A 95 6.98 16.24 -7.15
C ILE A 95 6.92 14.77 -7.57
N ALA A 96 7.18 14.43 -8.83
CA ALA A 96 7.03 13.08 -9.36
C ALA A 96 7.99 12.09 -8.69
N LEU A 97 9.26 12.44 -8.49
CA LEU A 97 10.26 11.53 -7.92
C LEU A 97 9.92 11.11 -6.48
N PRO A 98 9.66 12.05 -5.53
CA PRO A 98 9.21 11.67 -4.21
C PRO A 98 7.91 10.89 -4.25
N THR A 99 6.94 11.29 -5.08
CA THR A 99 5.65 10.60 -5.20
C THR A 99 5.83 9.15 -5.63
N LEU A 100 6.73 8.87 -6.58
CA LEU A 100 7.06 7.51 -7.02
C LEU A 100 7.66 6.67 -5.88
N VAL A 101 8.62 7.23 -5.14
CA VAL A 101 9.28 6.55 -4.02
C VAL A 101 8.27 6.27 -2.90
N PHE A 102 7.50 7.27 -2.48
CA PHE A 102 6.47 7.10 -1.46
C PHE A 102 5.38 6.13 -1.89
N ALA A 103 4.91 6.19 -3.14
CA ALA A 103 3.92 5.25 -3.65
C ALA A 103 4.45 3.81 -3.68
N SER A 104 5.73 3.60 -4.04
CA SER A 104 6.35 2.26 -4.00
C SER A 104 6.44 1.71 -2.56
N ASN A 105 6.79 2.56 -1.60
CA ASN A 105 6.87 2.19 -0.18
C ASN A 105 5.47 1.92 0.39
N ASP A 106 4.47 2.74 0.05
CA ASP A 106 3.09 2.55 0.46
C ASP A 106 2.52 1.25 -0.13
N LEU A 107 2.75 0.94 -1.41
CA LEU A 107 2.33 -0.34 -2.00
C LEU A 107 2.96 -1.53 -1.31
N LYS A 108 4.27 -1.47 -1.01
CA LYS A 108 4.95 -2.52 -0.25
C LYS A 108 4.37 -2.69 1.15
N SER A 109 4.12 -1.60 1.85
CA SER A 109 3.55 -1.65 3.20
C SER A 109 2.09 -2.10 3.23
N ILE A 110 1.29 -1.81 2.20
CA ILE A 110 -0.06 -2.38 2.02
C ILE A 110 0.04 -3.90 1.80
N GLN A 111 0.97 -4.36 0.96
CA GLN A 111 1.20 -5.80 0.75
C GLN A 111 1.65 -6.51 2.04
N LEU A 112 2.41 -5.84 2.89
CA LEU A 112 2.85 -6.36 4.19
C LEU A 112 1.79 -6.24 5.30
N GLY A 113 0.56 -5.84 4.97
CA GLY A 113 -0.54 -5.72 5.93
C GLY A 113 -0.43 -4.53 6.89
N ARG A 114 0.51 -3.58 6.67
CA ARG A 114 0.73 -2.42 7.56
C ARG A 114 -0.25 -1.27 7.36
N PHE A 115 -0.84 -1.13 6.17
CA PHE A 115 -1.86 -0.12 5.89
C PHE A 115 -3.18 -0.74 5.45
N THR A 116 -4.28 0.01 5.63
CA THR A 116 -5.61 -0.39 5.15
C THR A 116 -5.66 -0.47 3.62
N ASP A 117 -6.36 -1.47 3.07
CA ASP A 117 -6.55 -1.65 1.63
C ASP A 117 -7.39 -0.54 0.95
N GLN A 118 -8.14 0.26 1.71
CA GLN A 118 -9.03 1.30 1.17
C GLN A 118 -8.34 2.28 0.19
N GLY A 119 -7.05 2.56 0.40
CA GLY A 119 -6.28 3.48 -0.46
C GLY A 119 -5.42 2.81 -1.53
N LYS A 120 -5.40 1.48 -1.62
CA LYS A 120 -4.49 0.72 -2.50
C LYS A 120 -4.60 1.12 -3.96
N TRP A 121 -5.83 1.32 -4.45
CA TRP A 121 -6.05 1.73 -5.84
C TRP A 121 -5.52 3.15 -6.10
N MET A 122 -5.65 4.08 -5.14
CA MET A 122 -5.15 5.45 -5.27
C MET A 122 -3.63 5.48 -5.30
N VAL A 123 -2.97 4.72 -4.41
CA VAL A 123 -1.51 4.60 -4.38
C VAL A 123 -1.00 3.95 -5.68
N THR A 124 -1.69 2.91 -6.18
CA THR A 124 -1.34 2.26 -7.44
C THR A 124 -1.45 3.24 -8.62
N LEU A 125 -2.53 4.02 -8.71
CA LEU A 125 -2.67 5.05 -9.73
C LEU A 125 -1.61 6.15 -9.60
N ALA A 126 -1.34 6.61 -8.38
CA ALA A 126 -0.31 7.61 -8.12
C ALA A 126 1.08 7.13 -8.59
N PHE A 127 1.40 5.85 -8.34
CA PHE A 127 2.62 5.23 -8.84
C PHE A 127 2.69 5.29 -10.37
N TRP A 128 1.67 4.78 -11.07
CA TRP A 128 1.66 4.78 -12.54
C TRP A 128 1.68 6.17 -13.15
N LEU A 129 0.93 7.11 -12.57
CA LEU A 129 0.92 8.51 -13.02
C LEU A 129 2.28 9.18 -12.80
N SER A 130 2.92 8.96 -11.66
CA SER A 130 4.27 9.50 -11.40
C SER A 130 5.31 8.90 -12.35
N LEU A 131 5.23 7.61 -12.65
CA LEU A 131 6.09 6.96 -13.64
C LEU A 131 5.86 7.54 -15.05
N LEU A 132 4.60 7.67 -15.45
CA LEU A 132 4.22 8.29 -16.72
C LEU A 132 4.72 9.73 -16.81
N THR A 133 4.66 10.48 -15.70
CA THR A 133 5.17 11.86 -15.61
C THR A 133 6.67 11.90 -15.88
N VAL A 134 7.46 11.01 -15.28
CA VAL A 134 8.92 10.95 -15.51
C VAL A 134 9.22 10.63 -16.98
N VAL A 135 8.56 9.61 -17.54
CA VAL A 135 8.74 9.24 -18.96
C VAL A 135 8.34 10.38 -19.89
N ASN A 136 7.17 11.00 -19.65
CA ASN A 136 6.68 12.12 -20.44
C ASN A 136 7.64 13.31 -20.36
N SER A 137 8.14 13.63 -19.17
CA SER A 137 9.07 14.73 -18.92
C SER A 137 10.37 14.57 -19.69
N ILE A 138 10.93 13.35 -19.76
CA ILE A 138 12.11 13.04 -20.58
C ILE A 138 11.77 13.18 -22.07
N ALA A 139 10.66 12.60 -22.52
CA ALA A 139 10.22 12.66 -23.91
C ALA A 139 10.00 14.10 -24.38
N THR A 140 9.41 14.96 -23.55
CA THR A 140 9.23 16.39 -23.85
C THR A 140 10.55 17.11 -24.01
N VAL A 141 11.57 16.85 -23.18
CA VAL A 141 12.89 17.48 -23.34
C VAL A 141 13.58 17.04 -24.62
N VAL A 142 13.50 15.74 -24.96
CA VAL A 142 14.04 15.22 -26.22
C VAL A 142 13.34 15.87 -27.41
N MET A 143 12.00 15.91 -27.42
CA MET A 143 11.21 16.60 -28.45
C MET A 143 11.58 18.07 -28.55
N VAL A 144 11.64 18.78 -27.42
CA VAL A 144 12.01 20.19 -27.39
C VAL A 144 13.40 20.39 -27.97
N SER A 145 14.38 19.57 -27.61
CA SER A 145 15.77 19.72 -28.05
C SER A 145 15.96 19.39 -29.53
N VAL A 146 15.32 18.32 -30.02
CA VAL A 146 15.40 17.89 -31.42
C VAL A 146 14.68 18.86 -32.36
N PHE A 147 13.50 19.34 -31.96
CA PHE A 147 12.66 20.22 -32.80
C PHE A 147 12.86 21.73 -32.53
N SER A 148 13.76 22.11 -31.62
CA SER A 148 14.17 23.52 -31.43
C SER A 148 15.51 23.86 -32.09
N ALA A 149 16.21 22.86 -32.65
CA ALA A 149 17.50 23.03 -33.32
C ALA A 149 17.36 23.28 -34.84
N GLY A 150 16.14 23.48 -35.35
CA GLY A 150 15.84 23.88 -36.72
C GLY A 150 14.93 25.10 -36.71
#